data_AF-A0ABC9A974-F1
#
_entry.id   AF-A0ABC9A974-F1
#
_cell.length_a   1.000
_cell.length_b   1.000
_cell.length_c   1.000
_cell.angle_alpha   90.00
_cell.angle_beta   90.00
_cell.angle_gamma   90.00
#
_symmetry.space_group_name_H-M   'P 1'
#
loop_
_entity.id
_entity.type
_entity.pdbx_description
1 polymer ?
#
loop_
_entity_poly.entity_id
_entity_poly.type
_entity_poly.pdbx_seq_one_letter_code
_entity_poly.pdbx_strand_id
1 'polypeptide(L)'
;MEALVSAVLGDLISRSISFAIDKCYRGRRDPPTIEDNLQRLRRVLLRIRIIVEEAERRRVTNRAMLGQLRLMREGLYRGYYVLSACNSYYNAQDGPDVSRHDHRSSFALSQFNPAKRVCTLSSMASTKMSLLASGTGHEAEAELQEVLAGLERMANDMKELVLFLSSYPPLSREPYSGHLWLQNRMFGREAEQERIISFLLEPEPTGAGNLGVLPVIGRARVGKSTLLEHVCFDERVRKHFSSIIFLSEADMGDGKVSPHYLGGKGIIKHRDLDTAGKSLVVIDLVGGVDDSTLQRIMLSTLRGARTAHVSKIVVTSRSENIASFGTTEALQLKRLPREAFWYFFKTIAFGSTDAEDHPELAAVCMEVVGQLNRSFIAANLIGSLLRANPCSQFWRKVLTRLKDFTRLHFLLFGEHPSDLIAKDRPAYLWRLASKTDTSLKVCRFYQACSAREHDLPKITVNDVQIGSASPRGKFEVLAWRSQIPPYYSYVFSCEVQASSSSLRIPARNKQIRRQQQPPRLNLM
;
A
#
# COMPACT_ATOMS: atom_id res chain seq x y z
N MET A 1 -48.17 -27.94 -34.89
CA MET A 1 -47.92 -28.42 -33.51
C MET A 1 -46.74 -29.39 -33.45
N GLU A 2 -46.61 -30.34 -34.39
CA GLU A 2 -45.55 -31.36 -34.37
C GLU A 2 -44.11 -30.82 -34.44
N ALA A 3 -43.83 -29.76 -35.21
CA ALA A 3 -42.49 -29.18 -35.30
C ALA A 3 -42.02 -28.53 -33.98
N LEU A 4 -42.93 -27.92 -33.22
CA LEU A 4 -42.63 -27.33 -31.90
C LEU A 4 -42.39 -28.43 -30.86
N VAL A 5 -43.18 -29.51 -30.90
CA VAL A 5 -42.99 -30.67 -30.01
C VAL A 5 -41.65 -31.35 -30.32
N SER A 6 -41.29 -31.52 -31.60
CA SER A 6 -40.01 -32.09 -32.03
C SER A 6 -38.81 -31.24 -31.60
N ALA A 7 -38.90 -29.90 -31.70
CA ALA A 7 -37.84 -28.99 -31.27
C ALA A 7 -37.63 -29.02 -29.73
N VAL A 8 -38.71 -29.04 -28.96
CA VAL A 8 -38.65 -29.14 -27.49
C VAL A 8 -38.09 -30.49 -27.07
N LEU A 9 -38.51 -31.58 -27.73
CA LEU A 9 -37.99 -32.92 -27.45
C LEU A 9 -36.51 -33.03 -27.81
N GLY A 10 -36.08 -32.42 -28.91
CA GLY A 10 -34.68 -32.35 -29.33
C GLY A 10 -33.79 -31.62 -28.32
N ASP A 11 -34.24 -30.48 -27.78
CA ASP A 11 -33.51 -29.74 -26.73
C ASP A 11 -33.46 -30.55 -25.43
N LEU A 12 -34.56 -31.20 -25.04
CA LEU A 12 -34.62 -32.03 -23.84
C LEU A 12 -33.68 -33.25 -23.94
N ILE A 13 -33.65 -33.91 -25.10
CA ILE A 13 -32.75 -35.02 -25.40
C ILE A 13 -31.29 -34.54 -25.41
N SER A 14 -31.00 -33.40 -26.05
CA SER A 14 -29.65 -32.83 -26.07
C SER A 14 -29.13 -32.48 -24.67
N ARG A 15 -29.99 -31.91 -23.82
CA ARG A 15 -29.68 -31.65 -22.40
C ARG A 15 -29.50 -32.93 -21.60
N SER A 16 -30.31 -33.96 -21.87
CA SER A 16 -30.22 -35.27 -21.21
C SER A 16 -28.95 -36.02 -21.59
N ILE A 17 -28.57 -35.98 -22.87
CA ILE A 17 -27.31 -36.51 -23.38
C ILE A 17 -26.14 -35.74 -22.80
N SER A 18 -26.20 -34.40 -22.78
CA SER A 18 -25.15 -33.56 -22.19
C SER A 18 -24.97 -33.83 -20.69
N PHE A 19 -26.08 -34.03 -19.95
CA PHE A 19 -26.06 -34.41 -18.54
C PHE A 19 -25.49 -35.82 -18.33
N ALA A 20 -25.85 -36.79 -19.17
CA ALA A 20 -25.33 -38.15 -19.10
C ALA A 20 -23.83 -38.20 -19.44
N ILE A 21 -23.39 -37.46 -20.47
CA ILE A 21 -21.99 -37.25 -20.82
C ILE A 21 -21.27 -36.63 -19.63
N ASP A 22 -21.73 -35.49 -19.11
CA ASP A 22 -21.11 -34.81 -17.97
C ASP A 22 -21.04 -35.71 -16.72
N LYS A 23 -22.07 -36.52 -16.45
CA LYS A 23 -22.08 -37.50 -15.36
C LYS A 23 -21.10 -38.66 -15.58
N CYS A 24 -21.01 -39.20 -16.80
CA CYS A 24 -20.08 -40.28 -17.16
C CYS A 24 -18.61 -39.81 -17.18
N TYR A 25 -18.35 -38.57 -17.61
CA TYR A 25 -17.00 -38.00 -17.62
C TYR A 25 -16.57 -37.46 -16.25
N ARG A 26 -17.48 -36.95 -15.41
CA ARG A 26 -17.19 -36.60 -14.01
C ARG A 26 -16.84 -37.82 -13.16
N GLY A 27 -17.45 -38.98 -13.43
CA GLY A 27 -17.13 -40.24 -12.73
C GLY A 27 -15.76 -40.84 -13.06
N ARG A 28 -15.04 -40.29 -14.06
CA ARG A 28 -13.76 -40.81 -14.58
C ARG A 28 -12.59 -39.82 -14.49
N ARG A 29 -12.80 -38.61 -13.99
CA ARG A 29 -11.71 -37.68 -13.68
C ARG A 29 -11.31 -37.89 -12.23
N ASP A 30 -10.03 -38.17 -12.01
CA ASP A 30 -9.45 -37.95 -10.70
C ASP A 30 -9.77 -36.50 -10.26
N PRO A 31 -10.05 -36.27 -8.97
CA PRO A 31 -10.24 -34.92 -8.47
C PRO A 31 -9.04 -34.06 -8.89
N PRO A 32 -9.26 -32.82 -9.39
CA PRO A 32 -8.20 -31.99 -9.92
C PRO A 32 -7.11 -31.86 -8.88
N THR A 33 -5.87 -32.19 -9.27
CA THR A 33 -4.74 -32.10 -8.36
C THR A 33 -4.52 -30.63 -7.96
N ILE A 34 -3.77 -30.42 -6.88
CA ILE A 34 -3.36 -29.07 -6.49
C ILE A 34 -2.62 -28.37 -7.65
N GLU A 35 -1.73 -29.08 -8.35
CA GLU A 35 -1.00 -28.52 -9.49
C GLU A 35 -1.95 -28.16 -10.64
N ASP A 36 -2.99 -28.97 -10.92
CA ASP A 36 -4.02 -28.63 -11.90
C ASP A 36 -4.74 -27.32 -11.52
N ASN A 37 -5.06 -27.15 -10.24
CA ASN A 37 -5.71 -25.94 -9.74
C ASN A 37 -4.77 -24.72 -9.80
N LEU A 38 -3.47 -24.89 -9.52
CA LEU A 38 -2.47 -23.82 -9.69
C LEU A 38 -2.30 -23.43 -11.16
N GLN A 39 -2.28 -24.40 -12.08
CA GLN A 39 -2.23 -24.11 -13.52
C GLN A 39 -3.51 -23.44 -14.04
N ARG A 40 -4.69 -23.82 -13.54
CA ARG A 40 -5.95 -23.12 -13.84
C ARG A 40 -5.91 -21.69 -13.29
N LEU A 41 -5.41 -21.50 -12.08
CA LEU A 41 -5.25 -20.19 -11.48
C LEU A 41 -4.30 -19.29 -12.30
N ARG A 42 -3.14 -19.81 -12.72
CA ARG A 42 -2.22 -19.09 -13.63
C ARG A 42 -2.94 -18.65 -14.90
N ARG A 43 -3.69 -19.56 -15.55
CA ARG A 43 -4.45 -19.24 -16.78
C ARG A 43 -5.50 -18.15 -16.57
N VAL A 44 -6.30 -18.21 -15.51
CA VAL A 44 -7.33 -17.18 -15.28
C VAL A 44 -6.71 -15.84 -14.89
N LEU A 45 -5.63 -15.84 -14.11
CA LEU A 45 -4.89 -14.63 -13.75
C LEU A 45 -4.33 -13.93 -14.99
N LEU A 46 -3.76 -14.67 -15.95
CA LEU A 46 -3.31 -14.11 -17.22
C LEU A 46 -4.45 -13.44 -17.99
N ARG A 47 -5.62 -14.06 -18.08
CA ARG A 47 -6.79 -13.48 -18.77
C ARG A 47 -7.26 -12.19 -18.11
N ILE A 48 -7.39 -12.17 -16.78
CA ILE A 48 -7.80 -10.99 -16.03
C ILE A 48 -6.75 -9.89 -16.17
N ARG A 49 -5.46 -10.23 -16.08
CA ARG A 49 -4.35 -9.29 -16.24
C ARG A 49 -4.39 -8.59 -17.60
N ILE A 50 -4.60 -9.32 -18.69
CA ILE A 50 -4.73 -8.75 -20.05
C ILE A 50 -5.83 -7.69 -20.08
N ILE A 51 -6.99 -7.98 -19.48
CA ILE A 51 -8.13 -7.04 -19.47
C ILE A 51 -7.81 -5.81 -18.62
N VAL A 52 -7.19 -5.99 -17.45
CA VAL A 52 -6.77 -4.87 -16.58
C VAL A 52 -5.73 -3.99 -17.28
N GLU A 53 -4.71 -4.58 -17.90
CA GLU A 53 -3.68 -3.85 -18.64
C GLU A 53 -4.27 -3.12 -19.86
N GLU A 54 -5.20 -3.72 -20.59
CA GLU A 54 -5.89 -3.04 -21.68
C GLU A 54 -6.75 -1.88 -21.17
N ALA A 55 -7.47 -2.06 -20.06
CA ALA A 55 -8.26 -0.99 -19.46
C ALA A 55 -7.40 0.18 -18.98
N GLU A 56 -6.19 -0.08 -18.48
CA GLU A 56 -5.23 0.94 -18.06
C GLU A 56 -4.67 1.76 -19.24
N ARG A 57 -4.78 1.24 -20.46
CA ARG A 57 -4.44 1.96 -21.71
C ARG A 57 -5.62 2.79 -22.23
N ARG A 58 -6.75 2.83 -21.52
CA ARG A 58 -7.98 3.51 -21.95
C ARG A 58 -8.35 4.62 -20.97
N ARG A 59 -8.95 5.70 -21.47
CA ARG A 59 -9.50 6.78 -20.64
C ARG A 59 -10.87 6.40 -20.08
N VAL A 60 -10.93 5.43 -19.17
CA VAL A 60 -12.20 4.97 -18.57
C VAL A 60 -12.75 6.01 -17.59
N THR A 61 -13.89 6.61 -17.91
CA THR A 61 -14.54 7.66 -17.09
C THR A 61 -15.83 7.20 -16.41
N ASN A 62 -16.45 6.12 -16.90
CA ASN A 62 -17.69 5.61 -16.32
C ASN A 62 -17.43 5.00 -14.92
N ARG A 63 -18.19 5.47 -13.93
CA ARG A 63 -18.03 5.05 -12.52
C ARG A 63 -18.30 3.55 -12.30
N ALA A 64 -19.28 2.97 -13.01
CA ALA A 64 -19.58 1.54 -12.90
C ALA A 64 -18.45 0.68 -13.50
N MET A 65 -17.91 1.09 -14.65
CA MET A 65 -16.75 0.44 -15.27
C MET A 65 -15.52 0.50 -14.35
N LEU A 66 -15.24 1.65 -13.73
CA LEU A 66 -14.16 1.78 -12.76
C LEU A 66 -14.37 0.91 -11.53
N GLY A 67 -15.62 0.77 -11.07
CA GLY A 67 -16.00 -0.17 -10.02
C GLY A 67 -15.68 -1.62 -10.40
N GLN A 68 -16.05 -2.05 -11.62
CA GLN A 68 -15.74 -3.39 -12.11
C GLN A 68 -14.23 -3.60 -12.24
N LEU A 69 -13.49 -2.66 -12.85
CA LEU A 69 -12.03 -2.74 -12.96
C LEU A 69 -11.33 -2.80 -11.60
N ARG A 70 -11.86 -2.09 -10.60
CA ARG A 70 -11.38 -2.19 -9.23
C ARG A 70 -11.54 -3.61 -8.67
N LEU A 71 -12.72 -4.21 -8.82
CA LEU A 71 -12.96 -5.60 -8.39
C LEU A 71 -12.04 -6.58 -9.12
N MET A 72 -11.75 -6.33 -10.40
CA MET A 72 -10.80 -7.11 -11.19
C MET A 72 -9.38 -7.03 -10.65
N ARG A 73 -8.90 -5.82 -10.33
CA ARG A 73 -7.57 -5.64 -9.71
C ARG A 73 -7.50 -6.30 -8.34
N GLU A 74 -8.52 -6.13 -7.50
CA GLU A 74 -8.59 -6.76 -6.18
C GLU A 74 -8.54 -8.30 -6.29
N GLY A 75 -9.30 -8.87 -7.24
CA GLY A 75 -9.24 -10.30 -7.56
C GLY A 75 -7.88 -10.74 -8.08
N LEU A 76 -7.29 -9.99 -9.01
CA LEU A 76 -5.97 -10.25 -9.59
C LEU A 76 -4.89 -10.30 -8.50
N TYR A 77 -4.85 -9.29 -7.62
CA TYR A 77 -3.89 -9.24 -6.51
C TYR A 77 -4.11 -10.39 -5.53
N ARG A 78 -5.36 -10.71 -5.19
CA ARG A 78 -5.68 -11.84 -4.31
C ARG A 78 -5.23 -13.16 -4.92
N GLY A 79 -5.48 -13.40 -6.20
CA GLY A 79 -5.07 -14.64 -6.85
C GLY A 79 -3.56 -14.79 -6.99
N TYR A 80 -2.83 -13.73 -7.35
CA TYR A 80 -1.35 -13.78 -7.34
C TYR A 80 -0.78 -14.00 -5.94
N TYR A 81 -1.41 -13.42 -4.91
CA TYR A 81 -1.02 -13.60 -3.53
C TYR A 81 -1.18 -15.06 -3.10
N VAL A 82 -2.33 -15.68 -3.40
CA VAL A 82 -2.59 -17.10 -3.12
C VAL A 82 -1.67 -18.02 -3.90
N LEU A 83 -1.48 -17.76 -5.21
CA LEU A 83 -0.53 -18.50 -6.03
C LEU A 83 0.88 -18.50 -5.42
N SER A 84 1.36 -17.34 -4.98
CA SER A 84 2.68 -17.20 -4.38
C SER A 84 2.78 -17.88 -3.00
N ALA A 85 1.71 -17.83 -2.20
CA ALA A 85 1.63 -18.52 -0.91
C ALA A 85 1.65 -20.04 -1.09
N CYS A 86 0.87 -20.59 -2.03
CA CYS A 86 0.87 -22.02 -2.36
C CYS A 86 2.24 -22.47 -2.87
N ASN A 87 2.83 -21.76 -3.84
CA ASN A 87 4.16 -22.10 -4.36
C ASN A 87 5.21 -22.11 -3.23
N SER A 88 5.16 -21.14 -2.32
CA SER A 88 6.07 -21.11 -1.16
C SER A 88 5.86 -22.30 -0.22
N TYR A 89 4.64 -22.79 -0.08
CA TYR A 89 4.31 -23.93 0.79
C TYR A 89 4.80 -25.26 0.19
N TYR A 90 4.49 -25.52 -1.09
CA TYR A 90 4.86 -26.78 -1.75
C TYR A 90 6.36 -26.88 -2.03
N ASN A 91 7.01 -25.79 -2.47
CA ASN A 91 8.46 -25.78 -2.67
C ASN A 91 9.25 -26.00 -1.37
N ALA A 92 8.66 -25.71 -0.20
CA ALA A 92 9.27 -25.99 1.09
C ALA A 92 9.17 -27.47 1.50
N GLN A 93 8.30 -28.26 0.84
CA GLN A 93 8.12 -29.70 1.09
C GLN A 93 9.01 -30.56 0.18
N ASP A 94 9.29 -30.11 -1.05
CA ASP A 94 10.04 -30.85 -2.07
C ASP A 94 11.58 -30.61 -2.07
N GLY A 95 12.11 -29.83 -1.11
CA GLY A 95 13.56 -29.54 -1.04
C GLY A 95 14.41 -30.75 -0.60
N PRO A 96 15.64 -30.92 -1.13
CA PRO A 96 16.52 -32.03 -0.74
C PRO A 96 16.86 -31.96 0.75
N ASP A 97 16.83 -33.13 1.41
CA ASP A 97 17.04 -33.33 2.85
C ASP A 97 18.50 -33.04 3.25
N VAL A 98 18.93 -31.78 3.15
CA VAL A 98 20.26 -31.33 3.56
C VAL A 98 20.17 -30.81 4.99
N SER A 99 20.50 -31.69 5.93
CA SER A 99 20.79 -31.40 7.34
C SER A 99 19.70 -30.63 8.08
N ARG A 100 18.68 -31.38 8.52
CA ARG A 100 17.76 -31.02 9.61
C ARG A 100 18.52 -30.90 10.94
N HIS A 101 19.34 -29.87 11.11
CA HIS A 101 19.84 -29.44 12.40
C HIS A 101 19.12 -28.16 12.85
N ASP A 102 18.18 -28.34 13.76
CA ASP A 102 17.73 -27.36 14.77
C ASP A 102 17.23 -25.97 14.34
N HIS A 103 16.57 -25.87 13.18
CA HIS A 103 15.70 -24.73 12.87
C HIS A 103 14.25 -25.15 12.58
N ARG A 104 13.73 -26.13 13.34
CA ARG A 104 12.28 -26.25 13.55
C ARG A 104 11.85 -25.01 14.32
N SER A 105 11.52 -23.91 13.64
CA SER A 105 10.85 -22.78 14.25
C SER A 105 9.42 -23.20 14.59
N SER A 106 9.30 -24.01 15.63
CA SER A 106 8.08 -24.18 16.39
C SER A 106 7.66 -22.81 16.89
N PHE A 107 6.67 -22.26 16.19
CA PHE A 107 5.77 -21.25 16.72
C PHE A 107 4.34 -21.68 16.40
N ALA A 108 3.94 -22.82 16.96
CA ALA A 108 2.58 -22.89 17.48
C ALA A 108 2.47 -21.78 18.55
N LEU A 109 1.64 -20.77 18.28
CA LEU A 109 1.33 -19.73 19.25
C LEU A 109 0.52 -20.38 20.39
N SER A 110 1.19 -20.76 21.48
CA SER A 110 0.51 -21.20 22.69
C SER A 110 -0.29 -20.04 23.28
N GLN A 111 -1.61 -20.26 23.46
CA GLN A 111 -2.60 -19.23 23.81
C GLN A 111 -2.62 -18.83 25.30
N PHE A 112 -1.66 -19.28 26.12
CA PHE A 112 -1.73 -19.15 27.59
C PHE A 112 -0.63 -18.24 28.18
N ASN A 113 -0.43 -17.03 27.63
CA ASN A 113 0.35 -15.99 28.35
C ASN A 113 -0.19 -14.56 28.10
N PRO A 114 -0.53 -13.80 29.16
CA PRO A 114 -1.05 -12.42 29.05
C PRO A 114 -0.12 -11.44 28.32
N ALA A 115 1.21 -11.62 28.38
CA ALA A 115 2.18 -10.72 27.72
C ALA A 115 2.28 -10.89 26.19
N LYS A 116 1.49 -11.79 25.58
CA LYS A 116 1.45 -12.03 24.13
C LYS A 116 0.11 -11.64 23.47
N ARG A 117 -0.83 -11.03 24.22
CA ARG A 117 -2.13 -10.59 23.71
C ARG A 117 -2.16 -9.18 23.08
N VAL A 118 -1.01 -8.52 22.92
CA VAL A 118 -0.96 -7.12 22.45
C VAL A 118 -0.80 -6.99 20.92
N CYS A 119 -0.49 -8.08 20.20
CA CYS A 119 -0.45 -8.09 18.72
C CYS A 119 -1.76 -8.52 18.04
N THR A 120 -2.92 -8.40 18.70
CA THR A 120 -4.21 -8.91 18.18
C THR A 120 -5.31 -7.87 17.99
N LEU A 121 -5.05 -6.56 18.14
CA LEU A 121 -6.13 -5.55 18.10
C LEU A 121 -6.31 -4.81 16.76
N SER A 122 -5.68 -5.27 15.68
CA SER A 122 -5.96 -4.71 14.36
C SER A 122 -5.93 -5.78 13.28
N SER A 123 -6.84 -6.75 13.34
CA SER A 123 -7.32 -7.51 12.16
C SER A 123 -8.14 -8.73 12.60
N MET A 124 -9.47 -8.63 12.63
CA MET A 124 -10.33 -9.83 12.62
C MET A 124 -10.23 -10.62 11.29
N ALA A 125 -9.39 -10.17 10.34
CA ALA A 125 -8.96 -10.90 9.15
C ALA A 125 -7.56 -11.54 9.28
N SER A 126 -6.88 -11.47 10.45
CA SER A 126 -5.53 -12.05 10.62
C SER A 126 -5.58 -13.53 10.95
N THR A 127 -6.76 -14.05 11.27
CA THR A 127 -6.94 -15.41 11.76
C THR A 127 -6.70 -16.46 10.68
N LYS A 128 -7.06 -16.20 9.41
CA LYS A 128 -6.91 -17.20 8.32
C LYS A 128 -5.48 -17.43 7.84
N MET A 129 -4.54 -16.51 8.08
CA MET A 129 -3.19 -16.57 7.47
C MET A 129 -2.08 -16.96 8.45
N SER A 130 -2.31 -16.89 9.76
CA SER A 130 -1.46 -17.65 10.71
C SER A 130 -1.58 -19.15 10.45
N LEU A 131 -2.71 -19.60 9.89
CA LEU A 131 -3.03 -21.01 9.67
C LEU A 131 -2.31 -21.64 8.47
N LEU A 132 -2.02 -20.90 7.40
CA LEU A 132 -1.18 -21.41 6.30
C LEU A 132 0.26 -21.73 6.77
N ALA A 133 0.75 -21.01 7.79
CA ALA A 133 2.04 -21.27 8.41
C ALA A 133 1.97 -22.25 9.61
N SER A 134 0.76 -22.54 10.14
CA SER A 134 0.58 -23.33 11.38
C SER A 134 -0.26 -24.61 11.26
N GLY A 135 -0.74 -24.99 10.08
CA GLY A 135 -1.20 -26.35 9.80
C GLY A 135 -2.65 -26.49 9.33
N THR A 136 -2.82 -26.88 8.07
CA THR A 136 -3.41 -28.12 7.54
C THR A 136 -3.55 -27.90 6.02
N GLY A 137 -3.04 -28.80 5.18
CA GLY A 137 -3.05 -28.61 3.72
C GLY A 137 -4.45 -28.34 3.13
N HIS A 138 -5.49 -28.82 3.81
CA HIS A 138 -6.89 -28.61 3.44
C HIS A 138 -7.35 -27.14 3.49
N GLU A 139 -6.86 -26.31 4.41
CA GLU A 139 -7.29 -24.90 4.45
C GLU A 139 -6.69 -24.08 3.30
N ALA A 140 -5.43 -24.37 2.95
CA ALA A 140 -4.76 -23.75 1.80
C ALA A 140 -5.43 -24.14 0.48
N GLU A 141 -5.80 -25.41 0.36
CA GLU A 141 -6.51 -25.94 -0.81
C GLU A 141 -7.92 -25.35 -0.93
N ALA A 142 -8.65 -25.21 0.18
CA ALA A 142 -9.97 -24.57 0.20
C ALA A 142 -9.90 -23.09 -0.22
N GLU A 143 -8.90 -22.33 0.25
CA GLU A 143 -8.71 -20.94 -0.16
C GLU A 143 -8.32 -20.84 -1.65
N LEU A 144 -7.46 -21.73 -2.15
CA LEU A 144 -7.12 -21.83 -3.57
C LEU A 144 -8.37 -22.07 -4.41
N GLN A 145 -9.21 -23.04 -4.04
CA GLN A 145 -10.45 -23.35 -4.75
C GLN A 145 -11.44 -22.18 -4.72
N GLU A 146 -11.61 -21.52 -3.56
CA GLU A 146 -12.49 -20.36 -3.42
C GLU A 146 -12.06 -19.21 -4.36
N VAL A 147 -10.77 -18.90 -4.36
CA VAL A 147 -10.20 -17.82 -5.17
C VAL A 147 -10.26 -18.16 -6.65
N LEU A 148 -9.91 -19.39 -7.03
CA LEU A 148 -9.99 -19.86 -8.39
C LEU A 148 -11.43 -19.77 -8.93
N ALA A 149 -12.42 -20.29 -8.19
CA ALA A 149 -13.82 -20.24 -8.58
C ALA A 149 -14.35 -18.80 -8.65
N GLY A 150 -13.90 -17.91 -7.76
CA GLY A 150 -14.22 -16.49 -7.80
C GLY A 150 -13.68 -15.81 -9.07
N LEU A 151 -12.42 -16.06 -9.42
CA LEU A 151 -11.77 -15.47 -10.59
C LEU A 151 -12.29 -16.05 -11.90
N GLU A 152 -12.60 -17.35 -11.96
CA GLU A 152 -13.22 -17.96 -13.15
C GLU A 152 -14.60 -17.36 -13.43
N ARG A 153 -15.43 -17.17 -12.39
CA ARG A 153 -16.71 -16.45 -12.54
C ARG A 153 -16.49 -15.03 -13.04
N MET A 154 -15.61 -14.29 -12.37
CA MET A 154 -15.29 -12.92 -12.76
C MET A 154 -14.84 -12.84 -14.22
N ALA A 155 -13.93 -13.73 -14.65
CA ALA A 155 -13.42 -13.77 -16.02
C ALA A 155 -14.49 -14.09 -17.07
N ASN A 156 -15.49 -14.89 -16.70
CA ASN A 156 -16.62 -15.20 -17.58
C ASN A 156 -17.59 -14.01 -17.73
N ASP A 157 -17.79 -13.25 -16.66
CA ASP A 157 -18.69 -12.09 -16.62
C ASP A 157 -18.09 -10.85 -17.34
N MET A 158 -16.79 -10.85 -17.64
CA MET A 158 -16.07 -9.71 -18.22
C MET A 158 -16.31 -9.45 -19.71
N LYS A 159 -17.06 -10.30 -20.43
CA LYS A 159 -17.23 -10.17 -21.89
C LYS A 159 -17.77 -8.80 -22.30
N GLU A 160 -18.76 -8.31 -21.57
CA GLU A 160 -19.38 -6.99 -21.81
C GLU A 160 -18.41 -5.86 -21.49
N LEU A 161 -17.68 -5.96 -20.38
CA LEU A 161 -16.67 -4.97 -19.99
C LEU A 161 -15.61 -4.81 -21.09
N VAL A 162 -15.12 -5.91 -21.66
CA VAL A 162 -14.14 -5.87 -22.77
C VAL A 162 -14.71 -5.16 -24.00
N LEU A 163 -15.98 -5.41 -24.35
CA LEU A 163 -16.64 -4.70 -25.45
C LEU A 163 -16.72 -3.20 -25.16
N PHE A 164 -17.13 -2.80 -23.97
CA PHE A 164 -17.22 -1.38 -23.61
C PHE A 164 -15.85 -0.71 -23.52
N LEU A 165 -14.79 -1.40 -23.12
CA LEU A 165 -13.43 -0.83 -23.09
C LEU A 165 -12.98 -0.33 -24.47
N SER A 166 -13.39 -1.01 -25.54
CA SER A 166 -13.06 -0.61 -26.92
C SER A 166 -13.65 0.76 -27.31
N SER A 167 -14.73 1.19 -26.66
CA SER A 167 -15.37 2.49 -26.90
C SER A 167 -14.62 3.68 -26.27
N TYR A 168 -13.71 3.43 -25.33
CA TYR A 168 -12.94 4.49 -24.69
C TYR A 168 -11.70 4.86 -25.52
N PRO A 169 -11.35 6.15 -25.61
CA PRO A 169 -10.18 6.57 -26.36
C PRO A 169 -8.91 6.05 -25.69
N PRO A 170 -7.89 5.68 -26.50
CA PRO A 170 -6.62 5.25 -25.97
C PRO A 170 -5.92 6.40 -25.22
N LEU A 171 -5.24 6.06 -24.13
CA LEU A 171 -4.23 6.91 -23.51
C LEU A 171 -2.96 6.76 -24.33
N SER A 172 -2.51 7.83 -25.01
CA SER A 172 -1.23 7.84 -25.69
C SER A 172 -0.08 7.75 -24.68
N ARG A 173 0.39 6.52 -24.39
CA ARG A 173 1.65 6.21 -23.72
C ARG A 173 2.07 4.76 -23.96
N GLU A 174 3.33 4.58 -24.30
CA GLU A 174 4.01 3.30 -24.56
C GLU A 174 4.09 2.41 -23.30
N PRO A 175 4.09 1.08 -23.45
CA PRO A 175 4.20 0.19 -22.31
C PRO A 175 5.65 0.21 -21.80
N TYR A 176 5.81 0.58 -20.54
CA TYR A 176 6.95 0.12 -19.76
C TYR A 176 6.50 -0.98 -18.79
N SER A 177 7.45 -1.82 -18.36
CA SER A 177 7.23 -2.90 -17.39
C SER A 177 6.45 -2.42 -16.15
N GLY A 178 5.70 -3.31 -15.48
CA GLY A 178 4.89 -2.95 -14.30
C GLY A 178 5.68 -2.19 -13.21
N HIS A 179 6.99 -2.44 -13.09
CA HIS A 179 7.88 -1.67 -12.22
C HIS A 179 8.05 -0.20 -12.66
N LEU A 180 8.24 0.05 -13.96
CA LEU A 180 8.37 1.40 -14.50
C LEU A 180 7.02 2.16 -14.47
N TRP A 181 5.91 1.43 -14.59
CA TRP A 181 4.58 1.98 -14.33
C TRP A 181 4.46 2.48 -12.88
N LEU A 182 4.91 1.67 -11.90
CA LEU A 182 4.96 2.05 -10.48
C LEU A 182 5.88 3.24 -10.17
N GLN A 183 6.92 3.44 -10.97
CA GLN A 183 7.82 4.58 -10.81
C GLN A 183 7.17 5.90 -11.23
N ASN A 184 6.14 5.86 -12.07
CA ASN A 184 5.54 7.06 -12.66
C ASN A 184 4.10 7.34 -12.18
N ARG A 185 3.45 6.38 -11.50
CA ARG A 185 2.07 6.51 -11.03
C ARG A 185 1.87 5.93 -9.63
N MET A 186 0.94 6.52 -8.89
CA MET A 186 0.50 5.99 -7.61
C MET A 186 -0.28 4.69 -7.78
N PHE A 187 0.20 3.61 -7.17
CA PHE A 187 -0.41 2.28 -7.29
C PHE A 187 -1.77 2.15 -6.59
N GLY A 188 -2.76 1.62 -7.33
CA GLY A 188 -4.01 1.11 -6.76
C GLY A 188 -4.92 2.21 -6.20
N ARG A 189 -4.85 3.42 -6.77
CA ARG A 189 -5.63 4.61 -6.36
C ARG A 189 -6.46 5.23 -7.46
N GLU A 190 -6.65 4.53 -8.57
CA GLU A 190 -7.30 5.07 -9.75
C GLU A 190 -8.76 5.43 -9.48
N ALA A 191 -9.45 4.64 -8.65
CA ALA A 191 -10.84 4.91 -8.25
C ALA A 191 -10.95 6.17 -7.38
N GLU A 192 -10.05 6.33 -6.39
CA GLU A 192 -9.99 7.54 -5.59
C GLU A 192 -9.60 8.77 -6.43
N GLN A 193 -8.66 8.61 -7.35
CA GLN A 193 -8.24 9.67 -8.28
C GLN A 193 -9.43 10.16 -9.13
N GLU A 194 -10.16 9.24 -9.77
CA GLU A 194 -11.31 9.63 -10.60
C GLU A 194 -12.46 10.21 -9.77
N ARG A 195 -12.67 9.75 -8.52
CA ARG A 195 -13.67 10.38 -7.62
C ARG A 195 -13.35 11.85 -7.38
N ILE A 196 -12.09 12.19 -7.15
CA ILE A 196 -11.67 13.59 -6.96
C ILE A 196 -11.84 14.36 -8.28
N ILE A 197 -11.40 13.80 -9.41
CA ILE A 197 -11.53 14.47 -10.71
C ILE A 197 -13.01 14.73 -11.05
N SER A 198 -13.89 13.76 -10.81
CA SER A 198 -15.33 13.93 -11.01
C SER A 198 -15.87 15.10 -10.19
N PHE A 199 -15.55 15.16 -8.89
CA PHE A 199 -15.96 16.27 -8.03
C PHE A 199 -15.45 17.63 -8.52
N LEU A 200 -14.21 17.67 -9.02
CA LEU A 200 -13.60 18.90 -9.52
C LEU A 200 -14.28 19.40 -10.79
N LEU A 201 -14.71 18.49 -11.67
CA LEU A 201 -15.34 18.81 -12.95
C LEU A 201 -16.87 18.98 -12.84
N GLU A 202 -17.48 18.61 -11.71
CA GLU A 202 -18.91 18.80 -11.47
C GLU A 202 -19.30 20.30 -11.55
N PRO A 203 -20.38 20.64 -12.28
CA PRO A 203 -20.87 22.02 -12.39
C PRO A 203 -21.07 22.67 -11.02
N GLU A 204 -20.88 23.99 -10.97
CA GLU A 204 -21.18 24.73 -9.75
C GLU A 204 -22.70 24.70 -9.48
N PRO A 205 -23.13 24.47 -8.23
CA PRO A 205 -24.54 24.53 -7.88
C PRO A 205 -25.08 25.94 -8.16
N THR A 206 -26.23 26.03 -8.81
CA THR A 206 -26.90 27.31 -9.10
C THR A 206 -27.42 27.97 -7.81
N GLY A 207 -26.68 28.93 -7.26
CA GLY A 207 -27.07 29.72 -6.08
C GLY A 207 -25.99 30.69 -5.61
N ALA A 208 -26.26 31.57 -4.65
CA ALA A 208 -25.25 32.47 -4.09
C ALA A 208 -24.33 31.72 -3.11
N GLY A 209 -23.17 31.23 -3.60
CA GLY A 209 -22.16 30.56 -2.76
C GLY A 209 -21.43 29.40 -3.44
N ASN A 210 -20.94 29.62 -4.67
CA ASN A 210 -20.42 28.62 -5.63
C ASN A 210 -19.08 27.95 -5.25
N LEU A 211 -18.91 27.49 -4.00
CA LEU A 211 -17.68 26.84 -3.55
C LEU A 211 -17.92 25.36 -3.26
N GLY A 212 -17.29 24.48 -4.06
CA GLY A 212 -17.22 23.06 -3.71
C GLY A 212 -16.04 22.78 -2.80
N VAL A 213 -16.25 22.08 -1.69
CA VAL A 213 -15.18 21.66 -0.76
C VAL A 213 -15.16 20.15 -0.62
N LEU A 214 -14.02 19.52 -0.95
CA LEU A 214 -13.80 18.08 -0.76
C LEU A 214 -12.73 17.82 0.31
N PRO A 215 -13.11 17.27 1.47
CA PRO A 215 -12.15 16.78 2.46
C PRO A 215 -11.56 15.44 2.03
N VAL A 216 -10.24 15.30 2.13
CA VAL A 216 -9.49 14.05 1.88
C VAL A 216 -8.76 13.66 3.17
N ILE A 217 -9.24 12.61 3.81
CA ILE A 217 -8.83 12.21 5.15
C ILE A 217 -8.07 10.90 5.08
N GLY A 218 -7.02 10.77 5.88
CA GLY A 218 -6.29 9.52 5.97
C GLY A 218 -5.05 9.60 6.83
N ARG A 219 -4.52 8.44 7.21
CA ARG A 219 -3.32 8.35 8.07
C ARG A 219 -2.11 9.09 7.49
N ALA A 220 -1.14 9.40 8.33
CA ALA A 220 0.15 9.94 7.90
C ALA A 220 0.77 9.06 6.82
N ARG A 221 1.24 9.69 5.73
CA ARG A 221 1.98 9.04 4.63
C ARG A 221 1.26 7.90 3.91
N VAL A 222 -0.07 7.93 3.92
CA VAL A 222 -0.90 7.03 3.10
C VAL A 222 -0.96 7.43 1.62
N GLY A 223 -0.42 8.62 1.28
CA GLY A 223 -0.28 9.12 -0.09
C GLY A 223 -1.29 10.19 -0.52
N LYS A 224 -1.88 10.94 0.44
CA LYS A 224 -2.85 12.01 0.14
C LYS A 224 -2.30 13.08 -0.81
N SER A 225 -1.16 13.68 -0.49
CA SER A 225 -0.55 14.74 -1.30
C SER A 225 -0.12 14.20 -2.68
N THR A 226 0.42 12.98 -2.73
CA THR A 226 0.74 12.28 -3.99
C THR A 226 -0.50 12.09 -4.88
N LEU A 227 -1.62 11.65 -4.30
CA LEU A 227 -2.88 11.49 -5.03
C LEU A 227 -3.35 12.83 -5.63
N LEU A 228 -3.30 13.92 -4.85
CA LEU A 228 -3.71 15.23 -5.34
C LEU A 228 -2.78 15.81 -6.40
N GLU A 229 -1.47 15.59 -6.29
CA GLU A 229 -0.55 15.98 -7.35
C GLU A 229 -0.93 15.28 -8.66
N HIS A 230 -1.18 13.95 -8.64
CA HIS A 230 -1.64 13.22 -9.83
C HIS A 230 -2.96 13.74 -10.40
N VAL A 231 -3.92 14.09 -9.55
CA VAL A 231 -5.18 14.74 -9.97
C VAL A 231 -4.90 16.09 -10.66
N CYS A 232 -4.03 16.91 -10.09
CA CYS A 232 -3.68 18.23 -10.63
C CYS A 232 -2.81 18.15 -11.90
N PHE A 233 -2.18 17.01 -12.17
CA PHE A 233 -1.51 16.72 -13.44
C PHE A 233 -2.47 16.24 -14.53
N ASP A 234 -3.70 15.83 -14.20
CA ASP A 234 -4.69 15.37 -15.19
C ASP A 234 -5.06 16.53 -16.13
N GLU A 235 -5.01 16.27 -17.44
CA GLU A 235 -5.28 17.27 -18.48
C GLU A 235 -6.69 17.85 -18.36
N ARG A 236 -7.68 17.07 -17.92
CA ARG A 236 -9.07 17.54 -17.76
C ARG A 236 -9.15 18.58 -16.65
N VAL A 237 -8.44 18.36 -15.55
CA VAL A 237 -8.37 19.29 -14.42
C VAL A 237 -7.65 20.57 -14.85
N ARG A 238 -6.49 20.45 -15.51
CA ARG A 238 -5.73 21.62 -16.00
C ARG A 238 -6.49 22.45 -17.03
N LYS A 239 -7.27 21.81 -17.90
CA LYS A 239 -8.15 22.52 -18.85
C LYS A 239 -9.33 23.20 -18.17
N HIS A 240 -9.76 22.72 -17.00
CA HIS A 240 -10.91 23.26 -16.28
C HIS A 240 -10.56 24.44 -15.38
N PHE A 241 -9.36 24.45 -14.78
CA PHE A 241 -8.91 25.49 -13.86
C PHE A 241 -7.76 26.30 -14.46
N SER A 242 -7.97 27.60 -14.62
CA SER A 242 -6.94 28.57 -15.00
C SER A 242 -5.80 28.67 -13.97
N SER A 243 -6.02 28.30 -12.71
CA SER A 243 -4.97 28.33 -11.70
C SER A 243 -5.18 27.21 -10.67
N ILE A 244 -4.09 26.54 -10.30
CA ILE A 244 -4.07 25.54 -9.23
C ILE A 244 -3.01 25.94 -8.20
N ILE A 245 -3.44 26.14 -6.96
CA ILE A 245 -2.61 26.68 -5.88
C ILE A 245 -2.58 25.70 -4.72
N PHE A 246 -1.38 25.41 -4.22
CA PHE A 246 -1.15 24.55 -3.07
C PHE A 246 -0.75 25.42 -1.86
N LEU A 247 -1.43 25.20 -0.74
CA LEU A 247 -1.16 25.85 0.54
C LEU A 247 -0.76 24.78 1.54
N SER A 248 0.46 24.84 2.08
CA SER A 248 0.89 23.98 3.18
C SER A 248 0.63 24.66 4.53
N GLU A 249 0.42 23.87 5.58
CA GLU A 249 0.37 24.36 6.96
C GLU A 249 1.55 25.28 7.33
N ALA A 250 2.76 25.00 6.82
CA ALA A 250 3.95 25.85 7.04
C ALA A 250 3.82 27.25 6.41
N ASP A 251 3.05 27.37 5.31
CA ASP A 251 2.81 28.64 4.63
C ASP A 251 1.82 29.52 5.42
N MET A 252 1.12 28.95 6.41
CA MET A 252 0.04 29.59 7.16
C MET A 252 0.52 30.32 8.43
N GLY A 253 1.75 30.07 8.91
CA GLY A 253 2.36 30.74 10.07
C GLY A 253 1.75 30.37 11.44
N ASP A 254 2.41 30.79 12.53
CA ASP A 254 2.03 30.51 13.93
C ASP A 254 0.71 31.22 14.35
N GLY A 255 -0.44 30.76 13.86
CA GLY A 255 -1.78 31.10 14.38
C GLY A 255 -2.23 32.57 14.30
N LYS A 256 -1.31 33.52 14.10
CA LYS A 256 -1.53 34.95 13.88
C LYS A 256 -1.68 35.20 12.38
N VAL A 257 -2.65 34.52 11.77
CA VAL A 257 -3.05 34.78 10.39
C VAL A 257 -3.75 36.14 10.37
N SER A 258 -3.00 37.22 10.14
CA SER A 258 -3.59 38.52 9.84
C SER A 258 -4.32 38.42 8.49
N PRO A 259 -5.54 38.98 8.36
CA PRO A 259 -6.43 38.79 7.20
C PRO A 259 -5.85 39.28 5.86
N HIS A 260 -4.69 39.94 5.87
CA HIS A 260 -4.01 40.47 4.69
C HIS A 260 -2.78 39.65 4.23
N TYR A 261 -2.39 38.56 4.93
CA TYR A 261 -1.08 37.93 4.77
C TYR A 261 -0.99 36.67 3.89
N LEU A 262 -2.10 36.15 3.34
CA LEU A 262 -2.07 34.97 2.47
C LEU A 262 -1.88 35.29 0.97
N GLY A 263 -1.73 36.57 0.60
CA GLY A 263 -1.60 37.04 -0.78
C GLY A 263 -0.30 36.68 -1.54
N GLY A 264 0.47 35.67 -1.09
CA GLY A 264 1.73 35.33 -1.77
C GLY A 264 2.51 34.11 -1.31
N LYS A 265 2.00 33.26 -0.42
CA LYS A 265 2.76 32.09 0.09
C LYS A 265 2.40 30.74 -0.53
N GLY A 266 1.28 30.65 -1.25
CA GLY A 266 0.91 29.41 -1.93
C GLY A 266 1.78 29.09 -3.12
N ILE A 267 2.10 27.81 -3.31
CA ILE A 267 2.82 27.32 -4.47
C ILE A 267 1.84 27.18 -5.62
N ILE A 268 2.01 27.98 -6.67
CA ILE A 268 1.22 27.88 -7.91
C ILE A 268 1.77 26.70 -8.72
N LYS A 269 0.97 25.65 -8.84
CA LYS A 269 1.33 24.42 -9.60
C LYS A 269 0.89 24.47 -11.05
N HIS A 270 -0.10 25.29 -11.35
CA HIS A 270 -0.60 25.51 -12.69
C HIS A 270 -1.16 26.92 -12.78
N ARG A 271 -0.87 27.60 -13.90
CA ARG A 271 -1.46 28.89 -14.25
C ARG A 271 -1.56 28.97 -15.77
N ASP A 272 -2.76 29.19 -16.25
CA ASP A 272 -3.06 29.61 -17.61
C ASP A 272 -3.07 31.15 -17.69
N LEU A 273 -2.95 31.70 -18.89
CA LEU A 273 -2.90 33.15 -19.12
C LEU A 273 -4.27 33.82 -18.99
N ASP A 274 -5.36 33.05 -19.00
CA ASP A 274 -6.71 33.58 -18.82
C ASP A 274 -6.99 33.95 -17.36
N THR A 275 -6.93 35.24 -17.06
CA THR A 275 -7.15 35.81 -15.72
C THR A 275 -8.62 35.78 -15.27
N ALA A 276 -9.57 35.49 -16.16
CA ALA A 276 -11.00 35.40 -15.83
C ALA A 276 -11.46 33.98 -15.46
N GLY A 277 -10.56 32.98 -15.51
CA GLY A 277 -10.88 31.58 -15.31
C GLY A 277 -11.12 31.16 -13.86
N LYS A 278 -11.42 29.88 -13.66
CA LYS A 278 -11.65 29.29 -12.34
C LYS A 278 -10.34 28.91 -11.64
N SER A 279 -10.29 29.03 -10.32
CA SER A 279 -9.15 28.58 -9.51
C SER A 279 -9.51 27.38 -8.62
N LEU A 280 -8.58 26.43 -8.54
CA LEU A 280 -8.58 25.33 -7.57
C LEU A 280 -7.55 25.63 -6.48
N VAL A 281 -7.97 25.52 -5.21
CA VAL A 281 -7.05 25.59 -4.07
C VAL A 281 -6.96 24.25 -3.36
N VAL A 282 -5.73 23.79 -3.17
CA VAL A 282 -5.40 22.58 -2.42
C VAL A 282 -4.76 23.00 -1.10
N ILE A 283 -5.34 22.56 0.01
CA ILE A 283 -4.87 22.87 1.37
C ILE A 283 -4.33 21.58 1.99
N ASP A 284 -3.01 21.49 2.21
CA ASP A 284 -2.38 20.32 2.83
C ASP A 284 -2.06 20.56 4.31
N LEU A 285 -2.91 20.00 5.17
CA LEU A 285 -2.77 20.04 6.62
C LEU A 285 -1.98 18.81 7.07
N VAL A 286 -0.78 19.06 7.61
CA VAL A 286 0.11 18.01 8.12
C VAL A 286 -0.50 17.43 9.40
N GLY A 287 -1.15 18.26 10.22
CA GLY A 287 -1.83 17.89 11.46
C GLY A 287 -3.35 18.00 11.43
N GLY A 288 -3.95 17.93 12.62
CA GLY A 288 -5.31 18.39 12.86
C GLY A 288 -5.28 19.87 13.20
N VAL A 289 -6.13 20.64 12.54
CA VAL A 289 -6.34 22.07 12.81
C VAL A 289 -7.70 22.21 13.46
N ASP A 290 -7.84 23.14 14.41
CA ASP A 290 -9.15 23.42 15.01
C ASP A 290 -10.08 24.10 14.01
N ASP A 291 -11.37 23.94 14.24
CA ASP A 291 -12.43 24.40 13.35
C ASP A 291 -12.31 25.90 13.02
N SER A 292 -11.95 26.70 14.04
CA SER A 292 -11.82 28.15 13.90
C SER A 292 -10.67 28.57 12.98
N THR A 293 -9.54 27.86 13.04
CA THR A 293 -8.38 28.14 12.21
C THR A 293 -8.62 27.66 10.79
N LEU A 294 -9.22 26.48 10.60
CA LEU A 294 -9.57 25.98 9.26
C LEU A 294 -10.57 26.91 8.56
N GLN A 295 -11.61 27.36 9.27
CA GLN A 295 -12.57 28.32 8.72
C GLN A 295 -11.89 29.63 8.32
N ARG A 296 -10.96 30.14 9.14
CA ARG A 296 -10.18 31.34 8.83
C ARG A 296 -9.29 31.16 7.60
N ILE A 297 -8.66 29.99 7.44
CA ILE A 297 -7.85 29.65 6.26
C ILE A 297 -8.74 29.62 5.01
N MET A 298 -9.91 28.99 5.08
CA MET A 298 -10.84 28.94 3.95
C MET A 298 -11.34 30.34 3.57
N LEU A 299 -11.76 31.16 4.53
CA LEU A 299 -12.23 32.53 4.29
C LEU A 299 -11.15 33.43 3.70
N SER A 300 -9.90 33.32 4.19
CA SER A 300 -8.78 34.11 3.66
C SER A 300 -8.39 33.69 2.25
N THR A 301 -8.48 32.39 1.94
CA THR A 301 -8.28 31.85 0.59
C THR A 301 -9.29 32.46 -0.41
N LEU A 302 -10.55 32.60 0.00
CA LEU A 302 -11.60 33.19 -0.85
C LEU A 302 -11.45 34.72 -1.05
N ARG A 303 -10.77 35.41 -0.13
CA ARG A 303 -10.58 36.88 -0.16
C ARG A 303 -9.27 37.32 -0.82
N GLY A 304 -8.42 36.38 -1.27
CA GLY A 304 -7.10 36.68 -1.80
C GLY A 304 -7.15 37.48 -3.11
N ALA A 305 -6.59 38.69 -3.12
CA ALA A 305 -6.60 39.63 -4.26
C ALA A 305 -5.86 39.17 -5.54
N ARG A 306 -5.30 37.95 -5.58
CA ARG A 306 -4.48 37.42 -6.69
C ARG A 306 -5.04 36.15 -7.33
N THR A 307 -6.15 35.63 -6.83
CA THR A 307 -6.77 34.43 -7.38
C THR A 307 -8.02 34.83 -8.14
N ALA A 308 -8.14 34.35 -9.37
CA ALA A 308 -9.42 34.33 -10.06
C ALA A 308 -10.44 33.53 -9.21
N HIS A 309 -11.72 33.61 -9.54
CA HIS A 309 -12.81 33.01 -8.73
C HIS A 309 -12.48 31.57 -8.29
N VAL A 310 -12.32 31.37 -6.97
CA VAL A 310 -12.04 30.06 -6.38
C VAL A 310 -13.35 29.27 -6.36
N SER A 311 -13.47 28.28 -7.24
CA SER A 311 -14.70 27.47 -7.36
C SER A 311 -14.62 26.15 -6.61
N LYS A 312 -13.42 25.60 -6.41
CA LYS A 312 -13.20 24.32 -5.71
C LYS A 312 -12.04 24.43 -4.71
N ILE A 313 -12.24 23.82 -3.55
CA ILE A 313 -11.20 23.60 -2.54
C ILE A 313 -11.10 22.09 -2.25
N VAL A 314 -9.87 21.59 -2.19
CA VAL A 314 -9.59 20.24 -1.68
C VAL A 314 -8.71 20.37 -0.44
N VAL A 315 -9.15 19.79 0.67
CA VAL A 315 -8.43 19.86 1.95
C VAL A 315 -7.92 18.47 2.34
N THR A 316 -6.62 18.29 2.50
CA THR A 316 -6.04 17.05 3.03
C THR A 316 -5.73 17.17 4.51
N SER A 317 -6.11 16.16 5.31
CA SER A 317 -5.72 16.10 6.73
C SER A 317 -5.56 14.66 7.24
N ARG A 318 -4.93 14.53 8.41
CA ARG A 318 -4.96 13.30 9.23
C ARG A 318 -6.18 13.24 10.16
N SER A 319 -6.77 14.39 10.47
CA SER A 319 -7.91 14.51 11.39
C SER A 319 -9.21 14.24 10.66
N GLU A 320 -10.12 13.50 11.31
CA GLU A 320 -11.48 13.29 10.79
C GLU A 320 -12.36 14.53 10.93
N ASN A 321 -11.98 15.48 11.79
CA ASN A 321 -12.74 16.71 12.06
C ASN A 321 -12.96 17.55 10.79
N ILE A 322 -12.05 17.48 9.81
CA ILE A 322 -12.21 18.25 8.57
C ILE A 322 -13.38 17.77 7.70
N ALA A 323 -13.98 16.61 8.02
CA ALA A 323 -15.10 16.06 7.26
C ALA A 323 -16.33 16.98 7.26
N SER A 324 -16.59 17.67 8.37
CA SER A 324 -17.74 18.58 8.53
C SER A 324 -17.63 19.84 7.65
N PHE A 325 -16.44 20.15 7.15
CA PHE A 325 -16.19 21.30 6.29
C PHE A 325 -16.43 21.01 4.80
N GLY A 326 -16.68 19.75 4.46
CA GLY A 326 -16.97 19.34 3.09
C GLY A 326 -18.36 19.76 2.65
N THR A 327 -18.48 20.21 1.40
CA THR A 327 -19.79 20.29 0.73
C THR A 327 -20.22 18.95 0.14
N THR A 328 -19.36 17.93 0.25
CA THR A 328 -19.58 16.55 -0.17
C THR A 328 -18.96 15.60 0.85
N GLU A 329 -19.32 14.32 0.77
CA GLU A 329 -18.78 13.28 1.63
C GLU A 329 -17.25 13.20 1.50
N ALA A 330 -16.57 13.25 2.65
CA ALA A 330 -15.13 13.17 2.73
C ALA A 330 -14.57 11.87 2.11
N LEU A 331 -13.52 12.01 1.31
CA LEU A 331 -12.80 10.88 0.75
C LEU A 331 -11.85 10.28 1.80
N GLN A 332 -12.13 9.06 2.22
CA GLN A 332 -11.31 8.32 3.19
C GLN A 332 -10.22 7.49 2.50
N LEU A 333 -8.98 7.96 2.54
CA LEU A 333 -7.81 7.27 1.99
C LEU A 333 -7.22 6.28 3.00
N LYS A 334 -7.65 5.02 2.89
CA LYS A 334 -7.22 3.90 3.76
C LYS A 334 -5.87 3.32 3.30
N ARG A 335 -5.16 2.58 4.17
CA ARG A 335 -3.99 1.77 3.73
C ARG A 335 -4.43 0.77 2.66
N LEU A 336 -3.53 0.43 1.73
CA LEU A 336 -3.82 -0.60 0.74
C LEU A 336 -4.24 -1.93 1.43
N PRO A 337 -5.14 -2.70 0.79
CA PRO A 337 -5.36 -4.09 1.15
C PRO A 337 -4.04 -4.88 1.14
N ARG A 338 -3.97 -5.96 1.91
CA ARG A 338 -2.73 -6.72 2.10
C ARG A 338 -2.21 -7.28 0.77
N GLU A 339 -3.12 -7.85 -0.02
CA GLU A 339 -2.85 -8.51 -1.29
C GLU A 339 -2.34 -7.49 -2.32
N ALA A 340 -2.99 -6.31 -2.37
CA ALA A 340 -2.55 -5.19 -3.20
C ALA A 340 -1.18 -4.65 -2.76
N PHE A 341 -0.95 -4.49 -1.46
CA PHE A 341 0.34 -4.03 -0.93
C PHE A 341 1.46 -5.04 -1.17
N TRP A 342 1.17 -6.34 -1.07
CA TRP A 342 2.11 -7.39 -1.44
C TRP A 342 2.45 -7.35 -2.91
N TYR A 343 1.45 -7.21 -3.80
CA TYR A 343 1.69 -7.11 -5.23
C TYR A 343 2.58 -5.91 -5.55
N PHE A 344 2.26 -4.74 -4.97
CA PHE A 344 3.10 -3.54 -5.04
C PHE A 344 4.55 -3.80 -4.59
N PHE A 345 4.74 -4.41 -3.42
CA PHE A 345 6.07 -4.69 -2.89
C PHE A 345 6.84 -5.69 -3.76
N LYS A 346 6.19 -6.76 -4.22
CA LYS A 346 6.74 -7.75 -5.15
C LYS A 346 7.27 -7.04 -6.40
N THR A 347 6.46 -6.20 -7.05
CA THR A 347 6.88 -5.48 -8.26
C THR A 347 8.08 -4.55 -8.01
N ILE A 348 8.18 -3.91 -6.84
CA ILE A 348 9.36 -3.08 -6.51
C ILE A 348 10.60 -3.94 -6.26
N ALA A 349 10.48 -5.00 -5.47
CA ALA A 349 11.59 -5.83 -5.04
C ALA A 349 12.20 -6.64 -6.20
N PHE A 350 11.38 -7.10 -7.14
CA PHE A 350 11.83 -7.84 -8.32
C PHE A 350 12.10 -6.94 -9.54
N GLY A 351 11.53 -5.73 -9.58
CA GLY A 351 11.70 -4.84 -10.73
C GLY A 351 11.10 -5.43 -12.00
N SER A 352 11.92 -5.59 -13.04
CA SER A 352 11.50 -6.20 -14.31
C SER A 352 11.67 -7.73 -14.34
N THR A 353 12.26 -8.33 -13.30
CA THR A 353 12.45 -9.78 -13.19
C THR A 353 11.15 -10.46 -12.78
N ASP A 354 10.84 -11.62 -13.36
CA ASP A 354 9.68 -12.40 -12.91
C ASP A 354 10.02 -13.10 -11.58
N ALA A 355 9.11 -13.02 -10.62
CA ALA A 355 9.28 -13.70 -9.35
C ALA A 355 9.02 -15.21 -9.46
N GLU A 356 8.31 -15.66 -10.49
CA GLU A 356 8.04 -17.09 -10.72
C GLU A 356 9.33 -17.85 -11.06
N ASP A 357 10.30 -17.20 -11.70
CA ASP A 357 11.62 -17.76 -12.01
C ASP A 357 12.53 -17.89 -10.77
N HIS A 358 12.13 -17.30 -9.64
CA HIS A 358 12.93 -17.23 -8.41
C HIS A 358 12.10 -17.63 -7.17
N PRO A 359 11.69 -18.91 -7.05
CA PRO A 359 10.79 -19.37 -6.00
C PRO A 359 11.32 -19.12 -4.58
N GLU A 360 12.62 -19.27 -4.34
CA GLU A 360 13.23 -18.96 -3.03
C GLU A 360 13.11 -17.48 -2.67
N LEU A 361 13.35 -16.57 -3.62
CA LEU A 361 13.23 -15.14 -3.41
C LEU A 361 11.76 -14.76 -3.18
N ALA A 362 10.84 -15.38 -3.93
CA ALA A 362 9.40 -15.15 -3.80
C ALA A 362 8.89 -15.54 -2.41
N ALA A 363 9.35 -16.67 -1.86
CA ALA A 363 9.05 -17.10 -0.50
C ALA A 363 9.53 -16.08 0.54
N VAL A 364 10.78 -15.62 0.44
CA VAL A 364 11.32 -14.60 1.36
C VAL A 364 10.58 -13.27 1.21
N CYS A 365 10.19 -12.89 -0.01
CA CYS A 365 9.39 -11.69 -0.28
C CYS A 365 8.05 -11.70 0.47
N MET A 366 7.37 -12.86 0.50
CA MET A 366 6.11 -13.04 1.24
C MET A 366 6.29 -12.75 2.74
N GLU A 367 7.40 -13.17 3.31
CA GLU A 367 7.69 -12.92 4.72
C GLU A 367 8.12 -11.48 5.00
N VAL A 368 8.92 -10.89 4.11
CA VAL A 368 9.39 -9.50 4.25
C VAL A 368 8.22 -8.54 4.25
N VAL A 369 7.24 -8.69 3.34
CA VAL A 369 6.09 -7.77 3.28
C VAL A 369 5.32 -7.74 4.60
N GLY A 370 5.25 -8.86 5.32
CA GLY A 370 4.62 -8.97 6.64
C GLY A 370 5.28 -8.09 7.71
N GLN A 371 6.55 -7.72 7.54
CA GLN A 371 7.30 -6.87 8.46
C GLN A 371 7.19 -5.36 8.15
N LEU A 372 6.53 -4.96 7.05
CA LEU A 372 6.53 -3.57 6.59
C LEU A 372 5.34 -2.75 7.09
N ASN A 373 4.36 -3.40 7.73
CA ASN A 373 3.12 -2.78 8.22
C ASN A 373 2.40 -1.90 7.18
N ARG A 374 2.45 -2.32 5.90
CA ARG A 374 1.84 -1.62 4.76
C ARG A 374 2.33 -0.18 4.57
N SER A 375 3.57 0.11 4.95
CA SER A 375 4.23 1.40 4.74
C SER A 375 4.87 1.47 3.35
N PHE A 376 4.40 2.40 2.50
CA PHE A 376 4.97 2.64 1.17
C PHE A 376 6.45 3.04 1.21
N ILE A 377 6.85 3.83 2.20
CA ILE A 377 8.24 4.27 2.34
C ILE A 377 9.13 3.09 2.73
N ALA A 378 8.68 2.25 3.67
CA ALA A 378 9.41 1.04 4.05
C ALA A 378 9.50 0.04 2.88
N ALA A 379 8.41 -0.12 2.12
CA ALA A 379 8.39 -0.95 0.91
C ALA A 379 9.39 -0.47 -0.15
N ASN A 380 9.46 0.83 -0.43
CA ASN A 380 10.43 1.37 -1.38
C ASN A 380 11.87 1.20 -0.88
N LEU A 381 12.13 1.52 0.39
CA LEU A 381 13.45 1.38 1.00
C LEU A 381 13.92 -0.08 0.94
N ILE A 382 13.15 -1.01 1.51
CA ILE A 382 13.52 -2.42 1.58
C ILE A 382 13.48 -3.06 0.19
N GLY A 383 12.50 -2.74 -0.65
CA GLY A 383 12.41 -3.25 -2.01
C GLY A 383 13.63 -2.85 -2.86
N SER A 384 14.08 -1.59 -2.75
CA SER A 384 15.30 -1.14 -3.43
C SER A 384 16.56 -1.85 -2.93
N LEU A 385 16.66 -2.07 -1.61
CA LEU A 385 17.77 -2.79 -0.98
C LEU A 385 17.84 -4.25 -1.47
N LEU A 386 16.70 -4.93 -1.51
CA LEU A 386 16.60 -6.31 -1.97
C LEU A 386 16.87 -6.44 -3.47
N ARG A 387 16.35 -5.51 -4.28
CA ARG A 387 16.58 -5.50 -5.73
C ARG A 387 18.05 -5.27 -6.10
N ALA A 388 18.76 -4.46 -5.32
CA ALA A 388 20.18 -4.21 -5.55
C ALA A 388 21.06 -5.46 -5.32
N ASN A 389 20.55 -6.47 -4.60
CA ASN A 389 21.25 -7.72 -4.35
C ASN A 389 20.25 -8.90 -4.35
N PRO A 390 19.93 -9.48 -5.53
CA PRO A 390 18.94 -10.56 -5.70
C PRO A 390 19.50 -11.94 -5.28
N CYS A 391 20.17 -12.01 -4.12
CA CYS A 391 20.68 -13.24 -3.53
C CYS A 391 19.77 -13.75 -2.41
N SER A 392 19.36 -15.02 -2.44
CA SER A 392 18.43 -15.58 -1.45
C SER A 392 18.99 -15.55 -0.02
N GLN A 393 20.30 -15.78 0.16
CA GLN A 393 20.96 -15.65 1.46
C GLN A 393 20.94 -14.21 1.98
N PHE A 394 21.13 -13.22 1.09
CA PHE A 394 21.06 -11.81 1.47
C PHE A 394 19.63 -11.42 1.89
N TRP A 395 18.63 -11.82 1.11
CA TRP A 395 17.22 -11.55 1.42
C TRP A 395 16.81 -12.17 2.76
N ARG A 396 17.23 -13.42 3.05
CA ARG A 396 16.99 -14.07 4.35
C ARG A 396 17.65 -13.30 5.51
N LYS A 397 18.90 -12.82 5.34
CA LYS A 397 19.57 -11.98 6.35
C LYS A 397 18.81 -10.69 6.63
N VAL A 398 18.35 -10.00 5.58
CA VAL A 398 17.52 -8.79 5.70
C VAL A 398 16.21 -9.12 6.43
N LEU A 399 15.53 -10.21 6.07
CA LEU A 399 14.32 -10.66 6.74
C LEU A 399 14.52 -10.90 8.23
N THR A 400 15.58 -11.62 8.62
CA THR A 400 15.91 -11.86 10.04
C THR A 400 16.10 -10.54 10.78
N ARG A 401 16.85 -9.60 10.19
CA ARG A 401 17.05 -8.27 10.79
C ARG A 401 15.74 -7.49 10.92
N LEU A 402 14.87 -7.53 9.92
CA LEU A 402 13.55 -6.89 9.98
C LEU A 402 12.67 -7.50 11.08
N LYS A 403 12.65 -8.83 11.23
CA LYS A 403 11.91 -9.51 12.30
C LYS A 403 12.43 -9.09 13.69
N ASP A 404 13.75 -9.10 13.89
CA ASP A 404 14.36 -8.68 15.15
C ASP A 404 14.08 -7.20 15.44
N PHE A 405 14.21 -6.36 14.42
CA PHE A 405 13.94 -4.94 14.49
C PHE A 405 12.50 -4.64 14.89
N THR A 406 11.54 -5.24 14.21
CA THR A 406 10.11 -5.09 14.51
C THR A 406 9.79 -5.59 15.92
N ARG A 407 10.32 -6.76 16.30
CA ARG A 407 10.15 -7.33 17.64
C ARG A 407 10.72 -6.41 18.73
N LEU A 408 11.90 -5.84 18.54
CA LEU A 408 12.52 -4.92 19.48
C LEU A 408 11.62 -3.69 19.72
N HIS A 409 11.05 -3.12 18.67
CA HIS A 409 10.17 -1.95 18.80
C HIS A 409 8.87 -2.26 19.53
N PHE A 410 8.28 -3.44 19.29
CA PHE A 410 7.14 -3.88 20.09
C PHE A 410 7.50 -4.06 21.56
N LEU A 411 8.69 -4.59 21.88
CA LEU A 411 9.15 -4.75 23.26
C LEU A 411 9.42 -3.42 23.96
N LEU A 412 10.01 -2.45 23.26
CA LEU A 412 10.41 -1.17 23.84
C LEU A 412 9.29 -0.13 23.86
N PHE A 413 8.42 -0.13 22.85
CA PHE A 413 7.45 0.93 22.62
C PHE A 413 6.00 0.45 22.48
N GLY A 414 5.77 -0.87 22.40
CA GLY A 414 4.43 -1.43 22.16
C GLY A 414 3.88 -1.18 20.76
N GLU A 415 4.67 -0.60 19.85
CA GLU A 415 4.22 -0.16 18.52
C GLU A 415 5.21 -0.58 17.42
N HIS A 416 4.70 -0.71 16.19
CA HIS A 416 5.53 -0.97 15.02
C HIS A 416 6.42 0.25 14.69
N PRO A 417 7.68 0.07 14.24
CA PRO A 417 8.59 1.17 13.93
C PRO A 417 8.02 2.17 12.90
N SER A 418 7.37 1.67 11.84
CA SER A 418 6.68 2.53 10.86
C SER A 418 5.60 3.44 11.47
N ASP A 419 4.89 2.99 12.51
CA ASP A 419 3.85 3.79 13.16
C ASP A 419 4.46 4.84 14.10
N LEU A 420 5.54 4.50 14.82
CA LEU A 420 6.32 5.45 15.62
C LEU A 420 6.87 6.58 14.74
N ILE A 421 7.51 6.22 13.63
CA ILE A 421 8.08 7.17 12.67
C ILE A 421 6.97 8.05 12.06
N ALA A 422 5.76 7.53 11.85
CA ALA A 422 4.64 8.29 11.32
C ALA A 422 4.03 9.27 12.33
N LYS A 423 4.24 9.04 13.64
CA LYS A 423 3.88 9.92 14.75
C LYS A 423 5.03 10.84 15.19
N ASP A 424 6.10 10.90 14.40
CA ASP A 424 7.33 11.65 14.70
C ASP A 424 7.95 11.28 16.07
N ARG A 425 7.72 10.04 16.51
CA ARG A 425 8.35 9.46 17.70
C ARG A 425 9.69 8.80 17.35
N PRO A 426 10.66 8.81 18.27
CA PRO A 426 11.93 8.16 18.01
C PRO A 426 11.78 6.66 17.76
N ALA A 427 12.55 6.15 16.81
CA ALA A 427 12.71 4.72 16.52
C ALA A 427 14.21 4.39 16.47
N TYR A 428 14.57 3.12 16.44
CA TYR A 428 15.94 2.72 16.15
C TYR A 428 16.11 2.48 14.65
N LEU A 429 17.35 2.43 14.17
CA LEU A 429 17.71 1.93 12.84
C LEU A 429 18.53 0.66 13.01
N TRP A 430 18.16 -0.40 12.28
CA TRP A 430 18.90 -1.65 12.28
C TRP A 430 20.16 -1.56 11.40
N ARG A 431 21.13 -2.44 11.64
CA ARG A 431 22.30 -2.63 10.77
C ARG A 431 22.52 -4.12 10.50
N LEU A 432 22.99 -4.45 9.30
CA LEU A 432 23.28 -5.80 8.86
C LEU A 432 24.61 -6.28 9.48
N ALA A 433 25.61 -5.41 9.54
CA ALA A 433 26.91 -5.64 10.17
C ALA A 433 26.78 -5.84 11.70
N SER A 434 27.27 -6.97 12.21
CA SER A 434 27.11 -7.39 13.61
C SER A 434 28.15 -6.83 14.58
N LYS A 435 29.11 -6.03 14.11
CA LYS A 435 30.35 -5.75 14.86
C LYS A 435 30.32 -4.48 15.71
N THR A 436 29.26 -3.68 15.67
CA THR A 436 29.24 -2.41 16.41
C THR A 436 28.28 -2.48 17.59
N ASP A 437 28.80 -2.34 18.82
CA ASP A 437 28.06 -2.11 20.08
C ASP A 437 27.36 -0.72 20.11
N THR A 438 26.92 -0.23 18.96
CA THR A 438 26.28 1.09 18.83
C THR A 438 24.93 0.94 18.18
N SER A 439 23.88 1.37 18.87
CA SER A 439 22.54 1.50 18.31
C SER A 439 22.37 2.86 17.64
N LEU A 440 21.69 2.89 16.51
CA LEU A 440 21.30 4.16 15.87
C LEU A 440 19.89 4.51 16.29
N LYS A 441 19.72 5.68 16.88
CA LYS A 441 18.40 6.23 17.17
C LYS A 441 18.02 7.20 16.06
N VAL A 442 16.91 6.92 15.40
CA VAL A 442 16.20 7.86 14.53
C VAL A 442 15.45 8.82 15.43
N CYS A 443 15.86 10.09 15.42
CA CYS A 443 15.29 11.14 16.25
C CYS A 443 14.16 11.89 15.53
N ARG A 444 14.28 12.07 14.21
CA ARG A 444 13.27 12.74 13.38
C ARG A 444 13.23 12.11 12.00
N PHE A 445 12.03 12.00 11.44
CA PHE A 445 11.84 11.74 10.03
C PHE A 445 11.04 12.88 9.43
N TYR A 446 11.56 13.49 8.37
CA TYR A 446 10.91 14.61 7.74
C TYR A 446 11.03 14.51 6.22
N GLN A 447 10.18 15.29 5.54
CA GLN A 447 10.19 15.44 4.10
C GLN A 447 10.95 16.73 3.75
N ALA A 448 11.87 16.64 2.79
CA ALA A 448 12.60 17.76 2.21
C ALA A 448 12.08 18.02 0.79
N CYS A 449 11.92 19.30 0.43
CA CYS A 449 11.51 19.70 -0.91
C CYS A 449 12.61 19.44 -1.94
N SER A 450 12.23 19.00 -3.14
CA SER A 450 13.12 18.73 -4.27
C SER A 450 13.89 19.94 -4.78
N ALA A 451 13.45 21.17 -4.49
CA ALA A 451 14.16 22.40 -4.88
C ALA A 451 15.51 22.61 -4.18
N ARG A 452 15.87 21.77 -3.19
CA ARG A 452 17.16 21.82 -2.47
C ARG A 452 17.95 20.52 -2.62
N GLU A 453 18.10 20.03 -3.86
CA GLU A 453 18.86 18.80 -4.14
C GLU A 453 20.31 18.84 -3.64
N HIS A 454 20.95 20.02 -3.64
CA HIS A 454 22.33 20.19 -3.17
C HIS A 454 22.48 20.05 -1.64
N ASP A 455 21.41 20.21 -0.87
CA ASP A 455 21.41 20.12 0.59
C ASP A 455 21.07 18.71 1.11
N LEU A 456 20.78 17.76 0.21
CA LEU A 456 20.38 16.41 0.61
C LEU A 456 21.58 15.59 1.12
N PRO A 457 21.39 14.76 2.16
CA PRO A 457 22.45 13.87 2.61
C PRO A 457 22.90 12.92 1.51
N LYS A 458 24.21 12.88 1.26
CA LYS A 458 24.83 11.95 0.30
C LYS A 458 24.79 10.50 0.79
N ILE A 459 24.78 10.30 2.11
CA ILE A 459 24.73 8.98 2.73
C ILE A 459 23.27 8.51 2.76
N THR A 460 23.00 7.32 2.25
CA THR A 460 21.67 6.72 2.31
C THR A 460 21.47 5.87 3.55
N VAL A 461 20.22 5.58 3.88
CA VAL A 461 19.88 4.59 4.92
C VAL A 461 20.44 3.21 4.59
N ASN A 462 20.43 2.82 3.31
CA ASN A 462 20.97 1.54 2.88
C ASN A 462 22.48 1.48 3.12
N ASP A 463 23.21 2.58 2.91
CA ASP A 463 24.65 2.63 3.19
C ASP A 463 24.96 2.36 4.66
N VAL A 464 24.17 2.95 5.54
CA VAL A 464 24.29 2.76 6.99
C VAL A 464 23.82 1.36 7.43
N GLN A 465 22.76 0.84 6.81
CA GLN A 465 22.23 -0.49 7.12
C GLN A 465 23.18 -1.60 6.67
N ILE A 466 23.75 -1.51 5.46
CA ILE A 466 24.73 -2.49 4.96
C ILE A 466 26.07 -2.32 5.67
N GLY A 467 26.40 -1.10 6.08
CA GLY A 467 27.66 -0.75 6.74
C GLY A 467 28.74 -0.20 5.79
N SER A 468 28.37 0.20 4.57
CA SER A 468 29.28 0.95 3.67
C SER A 468 29.56 2.36 4.19
N ALA A 469 28.67 2.92 5.02
CA ALA A 469 28.87 4.18 5.74
C ALA A 469 28.72 3.98 7.25
N SER A 470 29.63 4.56 8.03
CA SER A 470 29.62 4.52 9.51
C SER A 470 29.72 5.93 10.11
N PRO A 471 28.67 6.75 9.96
CA PRO A 471 28.65 8.12 10.50
C PRO A 471 28.71 8.12 12.03
N ARG A 472 29.28 9.19 12.60
CA ARG A 472 29.46 9.39 14.05
C ARG A 472 28.61 10.56 14.55
N GLY A 473 28.23 10.54 15.83
CA GLY A 473 27.47 11.63 16.45
C GLY A 473 26.06 11.77 15.88
N LYS A 474 25.61 13.02 15.68
CA LYS A 474 24.35 13.34 15.00
C LYS A 474 24.61 13.52 13.52
N PHE A 475 23.78 12.90 12.69
CA PHE A 475 23.93 12.93 11.24
C PHE A 475 22.58 12.76 10.56
N GLU A 476 22.50 13.13 9.29
CA GLU A 476 21.31 12.92 8.47
C GLU A 476 21.60 11.89 7.39
N VAL A 477 20.58 11.11 7.04
CA VAL A 477 20.64 10.13 5.94
C VAL A 477 19.41 10.20 5.08
N LEU A 478 19.63 10.07 3.76
CA LEU A 478 18.56 9.98 2.79
C LEU A 478 17.90 8.59 2.91
N ALA A 479 16.64 8.56 3.33
CA ALA A 479 15.86 7.34 3.44
C ALA A 479 15.32 6.89 2.09
N TRP A 480 14.67 7.79 1.37
CA TRP A 480 14.09 7.48 0.07
C TRP A 480 13.79 8.76 -0.70
N ARG A 481 13.93 8.72 -2.02
CA ARG A 481 13.51 9.78 -2.93
C ARG A 481 12.34 9.28 -3.76
N SER A 482 11.20 9.95 -3.66
CA SER A 482 10.01 9.58 -4.43
C SER A 482 10.25 9.80 -5.93
N GLN A 483 9.91 8.80 -6.74
CA GLN A 483 9.90 8.88 -8.20
C GLN A 483 8.56 9.37 -8.75
N ILE A 484 7.55 9.50 -7.88
CA ILE A 484 6.24 10.05 -8.21
C ILE A 484 6.04 11.41 -7.51
N PRO A 485 5.21 12.30 -8.09
CA PRO A 485 4.86 13.56 -7.47
C PRO A 485 4.39 13.42 -6.01
N PRO A 486 4.68 14.40 -5.13
CA PRO A 486 5.40 15.65 -5.37
C PRO A 486 6.94 15.53 -5.40
N TYR A 487 7.49 14.33 -5.58
CA TYR A 487 8.94 14.08 -5.64
C TYR A 487 9.70 14.45 -4.36
N TYR A 488 9.05 14.29 -3.21
CA TYR A 488 9.69 14.53 -1.92
C TYR A 488 10.88 13.59 -1.69
N SER A 489 11.90 14.15 -1.05
CA SER A 489 12.99 13.40 -0.47
C SER A 489 12.72 13.21 1.02
N TYR A 490 12.91 12.00 1.51
CA TYR A 490 12.65 11.63 2.89
C TYR A 490 13.95 11.42 3.62
N VAL A 491 14.13 12.12 4.74
CA VAL A 491 15.38 12.16 5.49
C VAL A 491 15.16 11.68 6.92
N PHE A 492 16.07 10.83 7.41
CA PHE A 492 16.18 10.56 8.84
C PHE A 492 17.28 11.43 9.44
N SER A 493 16.95 12.11 10.53
CA SER A 493 17.92 12.65 11.47
C SER A 493 18.22 11.58 12.52
N CYS A 494 19.46 11.15 12.58
CA CYS A 494 19.94 10.04 13.37
C CYS A 494 20.99 10.48 14.40
N GLU A 495 21.07 9.76 15.50
CA GLU A 495 22.09 9.92 16.53
C GLU A 495 22.68 8.56 16.89
N VAL A 496 24.01 8.48 16.89
CA VAL A 496 24.73 7.30 17.38
C VAL A 496 24.66 7.26 18.91
N GLN A 497 24.15 6.16 19.45
CA GLN A 497 24.16 5.90 20.89
C GLN A 497 25.04 4.69 21.20
N ALA A 498 25.88 4.80 22.22
CA ALA A 498 26.58 3.65 22.80
C ALA A 498 25.51 2.68 23.34
N SER A 499 25.61 1.39 23.01
CA SER A 499 24.60 0.44 23.46
C SER A 499 24.59 0.35 24.98
N SER A 500 23.54 0.85 25.63
CA SER A 500 23.27 0.49 27.01
C SER A 500 22.88 -0.99 27.07
N SER A 501 23.24 -1.67 28.16
CA SER A 501 22.94 -3.09 28.41
C SER A 501 21.45 -3.47 28.29
N SER A 502 20.55 -2.47 28.22
CA SER A 502 19.10 -2.58 28.05
C SER A 502 18.61 -2.85 26.63
N LEU A 503 19.43 -2.64 25.58
CA LEU A 503 19.03 -2.90 24.18
C LEU A 503 19.32 -4.33 23.70
N ARG A 504 19.90 -5.19 24.56
CA ARG A 504 20.12 -6.60 24.26
C ARG A 504 18.81 -7.37 24.44
N ILE A 505 18.31 -7.96 23.35
CA ILE A 505 17.20 -8.93 23.41
C ILE A 505 17.59 -10.02 24.43
N PRO A 506 16.84 -10.23 25.52
CA PRO A 506 17.17 -11.28 26.47
C PRO A 506 17.16 -12.63 25.76
N ALA A 507 18.23 -13.41 25.93
CA ALA A 507 18.28 -14.77 25.44
C ALA A 507 17.06 -15.56 25.98
N ARG A 508 16.41 -16.30 25.07
CA ARG A 508 15.10 -16.97 25.22
C ARG A 508 14.95 -17.86 26.47
N ASN A 509 16.05 -18.20 27.15
CA ASN A 509 16.09 -19.18 28.23
C ASN A 509 16.13 -18.60 29.65
N LYS A 510 16.28 -17.28 29.85
CA LYS A 510 16.42 -16.72 31.22
C LYS A 510 15.11 -16.37 31.94
N GLN A 511 13.96 -16.41 31.26
CA GLN A 511 12.68 -15.99 31.84
C GLN A 511 11.88 -17.12 32.52
N ILE A 512 12.22 -18.39 32.28
CA ILE A 512 11.48 -19.53 32.85
C ILE A 512 11.86 -19.80 34.32
N ARG A 513 13.08 -19.46 34.75
CA ARG A 513 13.54 -19.72 36.14
C ARG A 513 13.06 -18.72 37.19
N ARG A 514 12.53 -17.55 36.80
CA ARG A 514 12.05 -16.54 37.77
C ARG A 514 10.56 -16.65 38.14
N GLN A 515 9.79 -17.50 37.45
CA GLN A 515 8.35 -17.67 37.71
C GLN A 515 7.99 -18.92 38.53
N GLN A 516 8.98 -19.67 39.07
CA GLN A 516 8.74 -20.87 39.89
C GLN A 516 9.24 -20.77 41.33
N GLN A 517 9.41 -19.56 41.88
CA GLN A 517 9.60 -19.40 43.33
C GLN A 517 8.28 -18.92 43.96
N PRO A 518 7.63 -19.71 44.83
CA PRO A 518 6.47 -19.25 45.57
C PRO A 518 6.89 -18.15 46.57
N PRO A 519 6.03 -17.15 46.85
CA PRO A 519 6.35 -16.08 47.78
C PRO A 519 6.49 -16.66 49.20
N ARG A 520 7.61 -16.36 49.86
CA ARG A 520 7.77 -16.58 51.30
C ARG A 520 6.83 -15.62 52.02
N LEU A 521 5.80 -16.17 52.67
CA LEU A 521 5.04 -15.49 53.71
C LEU A 521 5.97 -15.21 54.89
N ASN A 522 6.29 -13.95 55.14
CA ASN A 522 6.84 -13.52 56.42
C ASN A 522 5.66 -13.12 57.32
N LEU A 523 5.44 -13.92 58.36
CA LEU A 523 4.68 -13.56 59.56
C LEU A 523 5.65 -12.84 60.50
N MET A 524 5.43 -11.53 60.68
CA MET A 524 5.39 -10.80 61.96
C MET A 524 5.32 -9.30 61.68
#